data_AF-A0A0R3RND0-F1
#
_entry.id   AF-A0A0R3RND0-F1
#
_cell.length_a   1.000
_cell.length_b   1.000
_cell.length_c   1.000
_cell.angle_alpha   90.00
_cell.angle_beta   90.00
_cell.angle_gamma   90.00
#
_symmetry.space_group_name_H-M   'P 1'
#
loop_
_entity.id
_entity.type
_entity.pdbx_description
1 polymer ?
#
loop_
_entity_poly.entity_id
_entity_poly.type
_entity_poly.pdbx_seq_one_letter_code
_entity_poly.pdbx_strand_id
1 'polypeptide(L)'
;MDIDDPQYGATVYFELYQLSNQPYVKFLYSNVYSDEPKPITHLIRACPLTSDLCPLEQFIAGQKDYLTTNIEMECQQNIQEIYRRREGSLLK
;
A
#
# COMPACT_ATOMS: atom_id res chain seq x y z
N MET A 1 -15.55 -1.09 -12.31
CA MET A 1 -14.91 -2.08 -11.41
C MET A 1 -15.14 -1.52 -10.03
N ASP A 2 -16.28 -1.88 -9.43
CA ASP A 2 -16.55 -1.50 -8.05
C ASP A 2 -15.51 -2.20 -7.17
N ILE A 3 -14.79 -1.42 -6.37
CA ILE A 3 -13.90 -1.97 -5.35
C ILE A 3 -14.84 -2.36 -4.21
N ASP A 4 -15.51 -3.51 -4.35
CA ASP A 4 -16.08 -4.20 -3.21
C ASP A 4 -14.93 -4.56 -2.27
N ASP A 5 -15.17 -4.49 -0.97
CA ASP A 5 -14.18 -4.83 0.07
C ASP A 5 -13.46 -6.16 -0.25
N PRO A 6 -12.17 -6.32 0.11
CA PRO A 6 -11.44 -7.54 -0.17
C PRO A 6 -12.19 -8.77 0.33
N GLN A 7 -12.49 -9.72 -0.57
CA GLN A 7 -13.22 -10.94 -0.18
C GLN A 7 -12.33 -11.91 0.60
N TYR A 8 -12.94 -12.94 1.19
CA TYR A 8 -12.18 -14.00 1.85
C TYR A 8 -11.21 -14.68 0.89
N GLY A 9 -9.93 -14.70 1.29
CA GLY A 9 -8.86 -15.23 0.45
C GLY A 9 -8.33 -14.22 -0.60
N ALA A 10 -8.81 -12.98 -0.58
CA ALA A 10 -8.17 -11.90 -1.34
C ALA A 10 -6.68 -11.81 -0.96
N THR A 11 -5.82 -11.70 -1.97
CA THR A 11 -4.37 -11.78 -1.80
C THR A 11 -3.69 -10.69 -2.61
N VAL A 12 -2.75 -9.99 -1.97
CA VAL A 12 -1.81 -9.09 -2.63
C VAL A 12 -0.45 -9.78 -2.69
N TYR A 13 0.13 -9.85 -3.89
CA TYR A 13 1.42 -10.48 -4.12
C TYR A 13 2.48 -9.40 -4.35
N PHE A 14 3.65 -9.61 -3.74
CA PHE A 14 4.81 -8.74 -3.84
C PHE A 14 5.94 -9.58 -4.44
N GLU A 15 6.22 -9.38 -5.72
CA GLU A 15 7.19 -10.18 -6.45
C GLU A 15 8.44 -9.35 -6.74
N LEU A 16 9.61 -9.87 -6.37
CA LEU A 16 10.90 -9.29 -6.71
C LEU A 16 11.48 -10.01 -7.93
N TYR A 17 11.76 -9.26 -8.98
CA TYR A 17 12.33 -9.73 -10.23
C TYR A 17 13.75 -9.19 -10.44
N GLN A 18 14.58 -9.96 -11.12
CA GLN A 18 15.89 -9.52 -11.61
C GLN A 18 15.90 -9.62 -13.14
N LEU A 19 16.07 -8.48 -13.81
CA LEU A 19 16.16 -8.39 -15.27
C LEU A 19 17.44 -7.67 -15.63
N SER A 20 18.32 -8.33 -16.40
CA SER A 20 19.60 -7.73 -16.83
C SER A 20 20.41 -7.15 -15.65
N ASN A 21 20.45 -7.87 -14.53
CA ASN A 21 21.08 -7.45 -13.26
C ASN A 21 20.49 -6.19 -12.60
N GLN A 22 19.28 -5.79 -12.99
CA GLN A 22 18.55 -4.69 -12.36
C GLN A 22 17.33 -5.25 -11.60
N PRO A 23 17.06 -4.80 -10.37
CA PRO A 23 15.94 -5.26 -9.57
C PRO A 23 14.64 -4.51 -9.91
N TYR A 24 13.55 -5.26 -10.02
CA TYR A 24 12.21 -4.74 -10.27
C TYR A 24 11.21 -5.36 -9.30
N VAL A 25 10.16 -4.63 -8.98
CA VAL A 25 9.01 -5.13 -8.23
C VAL A 25 7.78 -5.20 -9.14
N LYS A 26 6.97 -6.24 -8.93
CA LYS A 26 5.66 -6.40 -9.55
C LYS A 26 4.65 -6.71 -8.45
N PHE A 27 3.50 -6.06 -8.56
CA PHE A 27 2.40 -6.23 -7.62
C PHE A 27 1.23 -6.85 -8.35
N LEU A 28 0.68 -7.90 -7.76
CA LEU A 28 -0.51 -8.57 -8.26
C LEU A 28 -1.60 -8.52 -7.18
N TYR A 29 -2.85 -8.55 -7.62
CA TYR A 29 -4.00 -8.67 -6.76
C TYR A 29 -4.95 -9.73 -7.28
N SER A 30 -5.46 -10.55 -6.36
CA SER A 30 -6.57 -11.45 -6.60
C SER A 30 -7.63 -11.20 -5.55
N ASN A 31 -8.89 -10.99 -5.95
CA ASN A 31 -9.98 -10.72 -5.01
C ASN A 31 -10.51 -12.00 -4.34
N VAL A 32 -10.41 -13.15 -5.03
CA VAL A 32 -10.76 -14.47 -4.49
C VAL A 32 -9.66 -15.47 -4.83
N TYR A 33 -9.42 -16.46 -3.98
CA TYR A 33 -8.28 -17.39 -4.13
C TYR A 33 -8.24 -18.15 -5.48
N SER A 34 -9.39 -18.30 -6.14
CA SER A 34 -9.52 -19.00 -7.42
C SER A 34 -9.19 -18.13 -8.63
N ASP A 35 -9.18 -16.81 -8.47
CA ASP A 35 -8.92 -15.90 -9.58
C ASP A 35 -7.43 -15.83 -9.88
N GLU A 36 -7.11 -15.76 -11.17
CA GLU A 36 -5.76 -15.47 -11.63
C GLU A 36 -5.35 -14.06 -11.17
N PRO A 37 -4.24 -13.91 -10.42
CA PRO A 37 -3.80 -12.61 -9.94
C PRO A 37 -3.53 -11.63 -11.10
N LYS A 38 -4.08 -10.42 -11.00
CA LYS A 38 -3.95 -9.37 -12.02
C LYS A 38 -2.93 -8.31 -11.61
N PRO A 39 -2.15 -7.78 -12.55
CA PRO A 39 -1.15 -6.77 -12.25
C PRO A 39 -1.79 -5.47 -11.80
N ILE A 40 -1.34 -4.99 -10.64
CA ILE A 40 -1.73 -3.71 -10.05
C ILE A 40 -0.52 -2.78 -9.85
N THR A 41 0.65 -3.12 -10.40
CA THR A 41 1.88 -2.31 -10.28
C THR A 41 1.68 -0.86 -10.69
N HIS A 42 0.89 -0.59 -11.74
CA HIS A 42 0.59 0.74 -12.23
C HIS A 42 -0.23 1.60 -11.24
N LEU A 43 -0.90 0.98 -10.26
CA LEU A 43 -1.62 1.68 -9.19
C LEU A 43 -0.67 2.13 -8.06
N ILE A 44 0.54 1.58 -8.02
CA ILE A 44 1.53 1.93 -7.00
C ILE A 44 2.17 3.26 -7.39
N ARG A 45 2.21 4.20 -6.44
CA ARG A 45 2.83 5.52 -6.65
C ARG A 45 4.27 5.38 -7.13
N ALA A 46 4.64 6.33 -7.98
CA ALA A 46 5.92 6.38 -8.68
C ALA A 46 6.18 5.23 -9.66
N CYS A 47 5.39 4.15 -9.70
CA CYS A 47 5.59 3.10 -10.69
C CYS A 47 5.06 3.50 -12.08
N PRO A 48 5.63 2.96 -13.18
CA PRO A 48 5.20 3.32 -14.53
C PRO A 48 3.76 2.89 -14.81
N LEU A 49 2.99 3.74 -15.51
CA LEU A 49 1.60 3.43 -15.89
C LEU A 49 1.48 2.39 -17.02
N THR A 50 2.56 2.17 -17.76
CA THR A 50 2.58 1.34 -18.99
C THR A 50 3.32 0.02 -18.81
N SER A 51 3.75 -0.31 -17.59
CA SER A 51 4.56 -1.50 -17.30
C SER A 51 4.08 -2.20 -16.04
N ASP A 52 4.03 -3.53 -16.09
CA ASP A 52 3.75 -4.36 -14.91
C ASP A 52 4.97 -4.48 -13.98
N LEU A 53 6.14 -4.02 -14.42
CA LEU A 53 7.39 -4.00 -13.67
C LEU A 53 7.76 -2.57 -13.31
N CYS A 54 8.12 -2.38 -12.05
CA CYS A 54 8.54 -1.11 -11.50
C CYS A 54 9.99 -1.22 -11.01
N PRO A 55 10.92 -0.34 -11.46
CA PRO A 55 12.28 -0.34 -10.93
C PRO A 55 12.27 -0.21 -9.40
N LEU A 56 13.04 -1.06 -8.70
CA LEU A 56 13.00 -1.10 -7.24
C LEU A 56 13.34 0.26 -6.60
N GLU A 57 14.33 0.97 -7.15
CA GLU A 57 14.74 2.29 -6.64
C GLU A 57 13.62 3.33 -6.77
N GLN A 58 12.88 3.30 -7.89
CA GLN A 58 11.76 4.19 -8.15
C GLN A 58 10.60 3.92 -7.20
N PHE A 59 10.31 2.64 -6.93
CA PHE A 59 9.35 2.23 -5.90
C PHE A 59 9.77 2.75 -4.52
N ILE A 60 11.01 2.47 -4.08
CA ILE A 60 11.52 2.91 -2.76
C ILE A 60 11.43 4.43 -2.61
N ALA A 61 11.87 5.18 -3.61
CA ALA A 61 11.80 6.64 -3.60
C ALA A 61 10.36 7.14 -3.49
N GLY A 62 9.42 6.53 -4.22
CA GLY A 62 8.01 6.90 -4.19
C GLY A 62 7.28 6.57 -2.90
N GLN A 63 7.76 5.59 -2.11
CA GLN A 63 7.13 5.23 -0.82
C GLN A 63 7.59 6.12 0.35
N LYS A 64 8.78 6.74 0.27
CA LYS A 64 9.38 7.50 1.39
C LYS A 64 8.47 8.59 1.94
N ASP A 65 7.70 9.26 1.09
CA ASP A 65 6.82 10.36 1.51
C ASP A 65 5.54 9.88 2.22
N TYR A 66 5.24 8.58 2.17
CA TYR A 66 4.02 8.00 2.73
C TYR A 66 4.30 7.02 3.87
N LEU A 67 5.53 6.50 3.96
CA LEU A 67 5.94 5.70 5.10
C LEU A 67 6.21 6.62 6.27
N THR A 68 5.51 6.33 7.36
CA THR A 68 5.76 6.90 8.67
C THR A 68 7.23 6.69 9.07
N THR A 69 7.84 7.74 9.58
CA THR A 69 9.23 7.68 10.09
C THR A 69 9.29 7.06 11.49
N ASN A 70 8.19 7.16 12.25
CA ASN A 70 8.03 6.54 13.55
C ASN A 70 6.57 6.15 13.78
N ILE A 71 6.27 4.89 13.51
CA ILE A 71 4.90 4.38 13.58
C ILE A 71 4.32 4.43 14.99
N GLU A 72 5.15 4.24 16.03
CA GLU A 72 4.71 4.30 17.42
C GLU A 72 4.24 5.71 17.79
N MET A 73 5.03 6.71 17.42
CA MET A 73 4.73 8.12 17.70
C MET A 73 3.45 8.57 16.98
N GLU A 74 3.33 8.27 15.70
CA GLU A 74 2.17 8.67 14.89
C GLU A 74 0.88 7.96 15.38
N CYS A 75 0.96 6.70 15.79
CA CYS A 75 -0.17 6.01 16.41
C CYS A 75 -0.58 6.62 17.76
N GLN A 76 0.38 6.99 18.61
CA GLN A 76 0.09 7.58 19.92
C GLN A 76 -0.52 8.98 19.82
N GLN A 77 -0.07 9.81 18.88
CA GLN A 77 -0.64 11.15 18.65
C GLN A 77 -2.12 11.07 18.28
N ASN A 78 -2.50 10.14 17.39
CA ASN A 78 -3.89 9.92 16.99
C ASN A 78 -4.78 9.50 18.17
N ILE A 79 -4.28 8.66 19.07
CA ILE A 79 -5.02 8.24 20.27
C ILE A 79 -5.25 9.43 21.21
N GLN A 80 -4.24 10.28 21.43
CA GLN A 80 -4.39 11.45 22.28
C GLN A 80 -5.34 12.50 21.70
N GLU A 81 -5.36 12.68 20.38
CA GLU A 81 -6.35 13.54 19.72
C GLU A 81 -7.78 13.01 19.88
N ILE A 82 -7.98 11.69 19.76
CA ILE A 82 -9.29 11.06 19.97
C ILE A 82 -9.79 11.31 21.41
N TYR A 83 -8.92 11.16 22.42
CA TYR A 83 -9.29 11.45 23.81
C TYR A 83 -9.64 12.92 24.02
N ARG A 84 -8.84 13.87 23.52
CA ARG A 84 -9.14 15.31 23.61
C ARG A 84 -10.47 15.70 22.95
N ARG A 85 -10.79 15.11 21.78
CA ARG A 85 -12.07 15.36 21.09
C ARG A 85 -13.26 14.81 21.88
N ARG A 86 -13.11 13.67 22.56
CA ARG A 86 -14.16 13.11 23.43
C ARG A 86 -14.41 13.98 24.66
N GLU A 87 -13.36 14.44 25.34
CA GLU A 87 -13.50 15.34 26.50
C GLU A 87 -14.11 16.69 26.12
N GLY A 88 -13.74 17.26 24.98
CA GLY A 88 -14.34 18.50 24.47
C GLY A 88 -15.80 18.38 24.01
N SER A 89 -16.28 17.16 23.73
CA SER A 89 -17.69 16.87 23.37
C SER A 89 -18.60 16.64 24.57
N LEU A 90 -18.03 16.27 25.73
CA LEU A 90 -18.76 16.07 26.99
C LEU A 90 -19.00 17.38 27.77
N LEU A 91 -18.37 18.47 27.35
CA LEU A 91 -18.44 19.80 27.96
C LEU A 91 -19.32 20.78 27.17
N LYS A 92 -20.14 20.30 26.23
CA LYS A 92 -21.15 21.08 25.50
C LYS A 92 -22.55 20.52 25.71
#